data_AF-A0A7Y7DWG1-F1
#
_entry.id   AF-A0A7Y7DWG1-F1
#
_cell.length_a   1.000
_cell.length_b   1.000
_cell.length_c   1.000
_cell.angle_alpha   90.00
_cell.angle_beta   90.00
_cell.angle_gamma   90.00
#
_symmetry.space_group_name_H-M   'P 1'
#
loop_
_entity.id
_entity.type
_entity.pdbx_description
1 polymer ?
#
loop_
_entity_poly.entity_id
_entity_poly.type
_entity_poly.pdbx_seq_one_letter_code
_entity_poly.pdbx_strand_id
1 'polypeptide(L)'
;MLYLDDITRKRLTQIVFGWLFLVVLYQWWANLMISQLEAPVLLRLDMDLTYWLVHATGIGALFQSSYASALIFDILLTAFCLVSVVFPKRVIFPILTGIFYLVYCILLNSYQCWHYHNLITLILLIIPFCFKSLKTFSLLFAGLRYAVVYIYASAAIWKLVRGSVFNDGQMQWLIEHNYVDRLAVDGYELGFFENAIFQLSNYPTLSSIALIIGVAMEASFLVAFFTRKFDRYLILIGVTFHLITTILVDVSFLQLWILFLVFIPSDRITSSPKTWWRRAQAEH
;
A
#
# COMPACT_ATOMS: atom_id res chain seq x y z
N MET A 1 1.26 -29.05 10.40
CA MET A 1 0.72 -28.19 9.33
C MET A 1 -0.18 -27.15 9.98
N LEU A 2 0.30 -25.92 10.22
CA LEU A 2 -0.51 -24.87 10.86
C LEU A 2 -1.61 -24.43 9.88
N TYR A 3 -2.86 -24.75 10.23
CA TYR A 3 -4.04 -24.33 9.47
C TYR A 3 -4.31 -22.85 9.79
N LEU A 4 -4.31 -21.99 8.76
CA LEU A 4 -4.93 -20.67 8.88
C LEU A 4 -6.45 -20.91 8.91
N ASP A 5 -7.08 -20.53 10.01
CA ASP A 5 -8.52 -20.64 10.22
C ASP A 5 -9.30 -19.86 9.16
N ASP A 6 -10.54 -20.30 8.91
CA ASP A 6 -11.47 -19.58 8.04
C ASP A 6 -11.69 -18.15 8.55
N ILE A 7 -11.49 -17.16 7.68
CA ILE A 7 -11.71 -15.76 7.99
C ILE A 7 -13.07 -15.32 7.45
N THR A 8 -13.91 -14.78 8.34
CA THR A 8 -15.18 -14.20 7.87
C THR A 8 -14.90 -12.91 7.10
N ARG A 9 -15.67 -12.66 6.03
CA ARG A 9 -15.64 -11.37 5.32
C ARG A 9 -15.79 -10.19 6.28
N LYS A 10 -16.62 -10.33 7.32
CA LYS A 10 -16.80 -9.32 8.37
C LYS A 10 -15.47 -8.92 9.00
N ARG A 11 -14.69 -9.90 9.50
CA ARG A 11 -13.40 -9.64 10.13
C ARG A 11 -12.42 -9.02 9.14
N LEU A 12 -12.42 -9.51 7.91
CA LEU A 12 -11.54 -8.98 6.87
C LEU A 12 -11.87 -7.50 6.56
N THR A 13 -13.15 -7.11 6.48
CA THR A 13 -13.55 -5.70 6.38
C THR A 13 -13.01 -4.89 7.57
N GLN A 14 -13.16 -5.40 8.80
CA GLN A 14 -12.69 -4.68 10.00
C GLN A 14 -11.18 -4.49 10.00
N ILE A 15 -10.40 -5.48 9.56
CA ILE A 15 -8.95 -5.41 9.46
C ILE A 15 -8.54 -4.39 8.38
N VAL A 16 -9.09 -4.51 7.17
CA VAL A 16 -8.75 -3.64 6.03
C VAL A 16 -9.12 -2.19 6.32
N PHE A 17 -10.34 -1.92 6.76
CA PHE A 17 -10.77 -0.55 7.04
C PHE A 17 -10.19 -0.01 8.36
N GLY A 18 -9.83 -0.88 9.30
CA GLY A 18 -9.09 -0.49 10.50
C GLY A 18 -7.68 -0.04 10.16
N TRP A 19 -7.01 -0.76 9.26
CA TRP A 19 -5.72 -0.34 8.72
C TRP A 19 -5.82 0.97 7.95
N LEU A 20 -6.82 1.13 7.07
CA LEU A 20 -7.06 2.40 6.36
C LEU A 20 -7.31 3.56 7.33
N PHE A 21 -8.06 3.33 8.41
CA PHE A 21 -8.26 4.32 9.45
C PHE A 21 -6.94 4.74 10.11
N LEU A 22 -6.08 3.78 10.48
CA LEU A 22 -4.74 4.08 11.01
C LEU A 22 -3.87 4.84 10.00
N VAL A 23 -3.93 4.50 8.71
CA VAL A 23 -3.24 5.24 7.66
C VAL A 23 -3.73 6.68 7.60
N VAL A 24 -5.05 6.92 7.63
CA VAL A 24 -5.59 8.29 7.64
C VAL A 24 -5.20 9.07 8.91
N LEU A 25 -5.20 8.42 10.09
CA LEU A 25 -4.70 9.06 11.31
C LEU A 25 -3.21 9.41 11.23
N TYR A 26 -2.41 8.57 10.59
CA TYR A 26 -1.01 8.89 10.30
C TYR A 26 -0.89 10.11 9.39
N GLN A 27 -1.75 10.24 8.36
CA GLN A 27 -1.77 11.42 7.50
C GLN A 27 -2.14 12.71 8.26
N TRP A 28 -3.11 12.63 9.18
CA TRP A 28 -3.41 13.74 10.11
C TRP A 28 -2.20 14.18 10.91
N TRP A 29 -1.49 13.21 11.50
CA TRP A 29 -0.30 13.47 12.31
C TRP A 29 0.86 14.04 11.48
N ALA A 30 1.02 13.57 10.24
CA ALA A 30 2.07 14.01 9.33
C ALA A 30 1.77 15.35 8.64
N ASN A 31 0.67 16.02 8.95
CA ASN A 31 0.21 17.25 8.29
C ASN A 31 -0.05 17.08 6.78
N LEU A 32 -0.57 15.91 6.38
CA LEU A 32 -0.81 15.53 4.99
C LEU A 32 -2.29 15.44 4.62
N MET A 33 -3.19 15.93 5.47
CA MET A 33 -4.61 16.06 5.15
C MET A 33 -4.88 17.32 4.32
N ILE A 34 -5.95 17.34 3.52
CA ILE A 34 -6.16 18.43 2.54
C ILE A 34 -6.32 19.79 3.24
N SER A 35 -6.97 19.84 4.40
CA SER A 35 -7.12 21.05 5.19
C SER A 35 -5.80 21.58 5.75
N GLN A 36 -4.75 20.75 5.79
CA GLN A 36 -3.43 21.10 6.30
C GLN A 36 -2.46 21.57 5.21
N LEU A 37 -2.82 21.47 3.92
CA LEU A 37 -1.91 21.75 2.79
C LEU A 37 -1.71 23.25 2.44
N GLU A 38 -2.01 24.19 3.33
CA GLU A 38 -1.78 25.65 3.16
C GLU A 38 -2.15 26.26 1.79
N ALA A 39 -3.25 25.79 1.16
CA ALA A 39 -3.73 26.28 -0.15
C ALA A 39 -2.63 26.29 -1.24
N PRO A 40 -2.20 25.10 -1.70
CA PRO A 40 -1.04 24.95 -2.57
C PRO A 40 -1.32 25.57 -3.95
N VAL A 41 -0.41 26.45 -4.39
CA VAL A 41 -0.49 27.13 -5.69
C VAL A 41 0.04 26.26 -6.82
N LEU A 42 1.00 25.39 -6.52
CA LEU A 42 1.60 24.47 -7.48
C LEU A 42 0.73 23.23 -7.64
N LEU A 43 0.59 22.80 -8.89
CA LEU A 43 -0.24 21.69 -9.29
C LEU A 43 0.48 20.88 -10.35
N ARG A 44 0.64 19.58 -10.10
CA ARG A 44 1.22 18.64 -11.06
C ARG A 44 0.24 17.51 -11.36
N LEU A 45 -0.28 17.49 -12.59
CA LEU A 45 -1.22 16.44 -13.03
C LEU A 45 -0.56 15.37 -13.91
N ASP A 46 0.62 15.68 -14.44
CA ASP A 46 1.29 14.90 -15.49
C ASP A 46 0.27 14.52 -16.62
N MET A 47 0.44 13.35 -17.24
CA MET A 47 -0.49 12.84 -18.28
C MET A 47 -1.60 11.95 -17.72
N ASP A 48 -1.95 12.06 -16.43
CA ASP A 48 -2.97 11.21 -15.82
C ASP A 48 -4.39 11.78 -16.03
N LEU A 49 -5.15 11.18 -16.95
CA LEU A 49 -6.52 11.60 -17.27
C LEU A 49 -7.45 11.58 -16.04
N THR A 50 -7.19 10.73 -15.05
CA THR A 50 -7.99 10.66 -13.82
C THR A 50 -7.81 11.92 -12.99
N TYR A 51 -6.57 12.44 -12.95
CA TYR A 51 -6.24 13.66 -12.22
C TYR A 51 -6.90 14.85 -12.92
N TRP A 52 -6.76 14.94 -14.24
CA TRP A 52 -7.44 15.95 -15.05
C TRP A 52 -8.95 15.95 -14.83
N LEU A 53 -9.59 14.77 -14.82
CA LEU A 53 -11.03 14.66 -14.60
C LEU A 53 -11.45 15.20 -13.22
N VAL A 54 -10.74 14.84 -12.15
CA VAL A 54 -11.06 15.32 -10.79
C VAL A 54 -10.90 16.83 -10.69
N HIS A 55 -9.81 17.40 -11.22
CA HIS A 55 -9.62 18.85 -11.21
C HIS A 55 -10.64 19.59 -12.07
N ALA A 56 -11.06 19.02 -13.21
CA ALA A 56 -12.11 19.58 -14.06
C ALA A 56 -13.48 19.68 -13.36
N THR A 57 -13.74 18.88 -12.31
CA THR A 57 -14.97 19.01 -11.52
C THR A 57 -15.01 20.26 -10.64
N GLY A 58 -13.88 20.95 -10.44
CA GLY A 58 -13.76 22.09 -9.53
C GLY A 58 -13.62 21.71 -8.06
N ILE A 59 -13.57 20.42 -7.71
CA ILE A 59 -13.47 19.98 -6.30
C ILE A 59 -12.18 20.45 -5.63
N GLY A 60 -11.07 20.51 -6.37
CA GLY A 60 -9.79 21.03 -5.87
C GLY A 60 -9.89 22.51 -5.50
N ALA A 61 -10.47 23.33 -6.39
CA ALA A 61 -10.69 24.76 -6.17
C ALA A 61 -11.64 25.02 -4.99
N LEU A 62 -12.66 24.18 -4.79
CA LEU A 62 -13.55 24.27 -3.63
C LEU A 62 -12.76 24.13 -2.30
N PHE A 63 -11.83 23.19 -2.23
CA PHE A 63 -11.03 22.98 -1.01
C PHE A 63 -9.95 24.06 -0.82
N GLN A 64 -9.38 24.58 -1.90
CA GLN A 64 -8.42 25.70 -1.83
C GLN A 64 -9.09 27.01 -1.37
N SER A 65 -10.33 27.25 -1.79
CA SER A 65 -11.06 28.49 -1.47
C SER A 65 -11.70 28.51 -0.08
N SER A 66 -11.84 27.37 0.59
CA SER A 66 -12.50 27.26 1.89
C SER A 66 -11.86 26.19 2.77
N TYR A 67 -11.17 26.65 3.83
CA TYR A 67 -10.63 25.76 4.87
C TYR A 67 -11.71 24.87 5.49
N ALA A 68 -12.91 25.40 5.72
CA ALA A 68 -14.02 24.64 6.27
C ALA A 68 -14.42 23.47 5.36
N SER A 69 -14.44 23.69 4.04
CA SER A 69 -14.78 22.64 3.08
C SER A 69 -13.73 21.52 3.06
N ALA A 70 -12.44 21.87 3.10
CA ALA A 70 -11.35 20.90 3.22
C ALA A 70 -11.42 20.12 4.54
N LEU A 71 -11.62 20.82 5.66
CA LEU A 71 -11.72 20.20 6.99
C LEU A 71 -12.91 19.23 7.09
N ILE A 72 -14.08 19.62 6.56
CA ILE A 72 -15.26 18.75 6.51
C ILE A 72 -14.96 17.50 5.67
N PHE A 73 -14.29 17.65 4.52
CA PHE A 73 -13.89 16.51 3.70
C PHE A 73 -12.98 15.53 4.46
N ASP A 74 -11.96 16.04 5.15
CA ASP A 74 -11.02 15.22 5.91
C ASP A 74 -11.68 14.51 7.10
N ILE A 75 -12.60 15.19 7.81
CA ILE A 75 -13.40 14.60 8.88
C ILE A 75 -14.31 13.50 8.32
N LEU A 76 -14.98 13.73 7.19
CA LEU A 76 -15.86 12.75 6.56
C LEU A 76 -15.09 11.52 6.08
N LEU A 77 -13.93 11.69 5.45
CA LEU A 77 -13.07 10.57 5.06
C LEU A 77 -12.69 9.73 6.28
N THR A 78 -12.23 10.38 7.35
CA THR A 78 -11.84 9.74 8.61
C THR A 78 -13.02 8.99 9.24
N ALA A 79 -14.19 9.61 9.27
CA ALA A 79 -15.41 9.02 9.80
C ALA A 79 -15.86 7.82 8.96
N PHE A 80 -15.83 7.87 7.63
CA PHE A 80 -16.23 6.75 6.78
C PHE A 80 -15.31 5.54 6.93
N CYS A 81 -14.00 5.74 7.10
CA CYS A 81 -13.07 4.68 7.47
C CYS A 81 -13.50 4.00 8.78
N LEU A 82 -13.73 4.78 9.85
CA LEU A 82 -14.12 4.26 11.16
C LEU A 82 -15.49 3.55 11.13
N VAL A 83 -16.48 4.15 10.48
CA VAL A 83 -17.83 3.60 10.35
C VAL A 83 -17.81 2.29 9.55
N SER A 84 -16.92 2.13 8.57
CA SER A 84 -16.72 0.87 7.84
C SER A 84 -16.20 -0.26 8.75
N VAL A 85 -15.41 0.07 9.78
CA VAL A 85 -14.94 -0.88 10.81
C VAL A 85 -16.06 -1.26 11.78
N VAL A 86 -16.87 -0.30 12.22
CA VAL A 86 -17.95 -0.53 13.19
C VAL A 86 -19.14 -1.26 12.52
N PHE A 87 -19.45 -0.93 11.28
CA PHE A 87 -20.59 -1.48 10.53
C PHE A 87 -20.17 -2.27 9.27
N PRO A 88 -19.37 -3.35 9.40
CA PRO A 88 -18.74 -4.05 8.28
C PRO A 88 -19.70 -4.79 7.34
N LYS A 89 -20.99 -4.85 7.68
CA LYS A 89 -22.05 -5.45 6.83
C LYS A 89 -22.67 -4.44 5.85
N ARG A 90 -22.47 -3.13 6.07
CA ARG A 90 -23.10 -2.05 5.29
C ARG A 90 -22.13 -1.59 4.19
N VAL A 91 -22.32 -2.07 2.96
CA VAL A 91 -21.41 -1.77 1.82
C VAL A 91 -21.35 -0.31 1.40
N ILE A 92 -22.33 0.51 1.80
CA ILE A 92 -22.34 1.94 1.47
C ILE A 92 -21.12 2.65 2.07
N PHE A 93 -20.65 2.26 3.26
CA PHE A 93 -19.50 2.92 3.90
C PHE A 93 -18.16 2.60 3.20
N PRO A 94 -17.87 1.33 2.81
CA PRO A 94 -16.77 1.04 1.89
C PRO A 94 -16.79 1.83 0.58
N ILE A 95 -17.98 2.00 -0.03
CA ILE A 95 -18.13 2.78 -1.28
C ILE A 95 -17.77 4.25 -1.04
N LEU A 96 -18.37 4.87 -0.02
CA LEU A 96 -18.09 6.26 0.34
C LEU A 96 -16.62 6.46 0.71
N THR A 97 -16.05 5.54 1.48
CA THR A 97 -14.62 5.53 1.80
C THR A 97 -13.78 5.49 0.52
N GLY A 98 -14.08 4.57 -0.41
CA GLY A 98 -13.33 4.47 -1.68
C GLY A 98 -13.40 5.74 -2.52
N ILE A 99 -14.56 6.38 -2.61
CA ILE A 99 -14.73 7.64 -3.34
C ILE A 99 -13.93 8.77 -2.70
N PHE A 100 -14.10 8.99 -1.39
CA PHE A 100 -13.38 10.05 -0.67
C PHE A 100 -11.88 9.80 -0.69
N TYR A 101 -11.45 8.55 -0.50
CA TYR A 101 -10.04 8.19 -0.49
C TYR A 101 -9.39 8.36 -1.87
N LEU A 102 -10.11 8.08 -2.97
CA LEU A 102 -9.64 8.34 -4.33
C LEU A 102 -9.43 9.84 -4.56
N VAL A 103 -10.43 10.66 -4.22
CA VAL A 103 -10.32 12.13 -4.33
C VAL A 103 -9.14 12.64 -3.49
N TYR A 104 -9.01 12.15 -2.26
CA TYR A 104 -7.90 12.47 -1.37
C TYR A 104 -6.55 12.14 -2.01
N CYS A 105 -6.34 10.92 -2.52
CA CYS A 105 -5.08 10.52 -3.14
C CYS A 105 -4.72 11.38 -4.35
N ILE A 106 -5.70 11.69 -5.20
CA ILE A 106 -5.49 12.51 -6.41
C ILE A 106 -5.09 13.93 -6.01
N LEU A 107 -5.83 14.55 -5.09
CA LEU A 107 -5.55 15.92 -4.66
C LEU A 107 -4.21 16.00 -3.92
N LEU A 108 -3.92 15.07 -3.01
CA LEU A 108 -2.64 15.02 -2.31
C LEU A 108 -1.47 14.94 -3.29
N ASN A 109 -1.50 14.00 -4.24
CA ASN A 109 -0.42 13.85 -5.22
C ASN A 109 -0.30 15.07 -6.14
N SER A 110 -1.44 15.67 -6.52
CA SER A 110 -1.44 16.88 -7.36
C SER A 110 -0.79 18.07 -6.66
N TYR A 111 -1.09 18.24 -5.37
CA TYR A 111 -0.65 19.36 -4.56
C TYR A 111 0.78 19.22 -4.03
N GLN A 112 1.18 18.01 -3.65
CA GLN A 112 2.57 17.72 -3.28
C GLN A 112 3.51 17.69 -4.49
N CYS A 113 2.96 17.73 -5.71
CA CYS A 113 3.72 17.60 -6.95
C CYS A 113 4.57 16.31 -7.03
N TRP A 114 4.14 15.28 -6.30
CA TRP A 114 4.83 14.01 -6.11
C TRP A 114 3.81 12.86 -6.14
N HIS A 115 4.13 11.78 -6.85
CA HIS A 115 3.27 10.61 -6.89
C HIS A 115 3.51 9.73 -5.66
N TYR A 116 2.63 9.83 -4.67
CA TYR A 116 2.68 9.02 -3.46
C TYR A 116 2.09 7.62 -3.73
N HIS A 117 2.90 6.77 -4.35
CA HIS A 117 2.51 5.43 -4.83
C HIS A 117 1.96 4.50 -3.73
N ASN A 118 2.27 4.77 -2.46
CA ASN A 118 1.88 3.91 -1.34
C ASN A 118 0.40 4.00 -0.98
N LEU A 119 -0.29 5.08 -1.36
CA LEU A 119 -1.71 5.26 -1.03
C LEU A 119 -2.62 4.79 -2.15
N ILE A 120 -2.24 5.03 -3.41
CA ILE A 120 -3.11 4.73 -4.57
C ILE A 120 -3.47 3.24 -4.66
N THR A 121 -2.54 2.34 -4.34
CA THR A 121 -2.77 0.88 -4.38
C THR A 121 -3.76 0.41 -3.32
N LEU A 122 -3.98 1.20 -2.25
CA LEU A 122 -4.99 0.88 -1.24
C LEU A 122 -6.42 1.05 -1.77
N ILE A 123 -6.62 1.86 -2.81
CA ILE A 123 -7.91 1.97 -3.50
C ILE A 123 -8.27 0.63 -4.13
N LEU A 124 -7.31 -0.07 -4.73
CA LEU A 124 -7.53 -1.39 -5.31
C LEU A 124 -8.01 -2.40 -4.25
N LEU A 125 -7.53 -2.28 -3.02
CA LEU A 125 -7.96 -3.11 -1.90
C LEU A 125 -9.38 -2.81 -1.43
N ILE A 126 -9.87 -1.58 -1.57
CA ILE A 126 -11.23 -1.18 -1.19
C ILE A 126 -12.27 -1.80 -2.13
N ILE A 127 -11.96 -1.91 -3.43
CA ILE A 127 -12.91 -2.30 -4.49
C ILE A 127 -13.71 -3.58 -4.18
N PRO A 128 -13.10 -4.72 -3.77
CA PRO A 128 -13.86 -5.93 -3.44
C PRO A 128 -14.96 -5.69 -2.39
N PHE A 129 -14.71 -4.82 -1.40
CA PHE A 129 -15.61 -4.59 -0.28
C PHE A 129 -16.86 -3.76 -0.64
N CYS A 130 -16.85 -3.10 -1.80
CA CYS A 130 -17.99 -2.36 -2.32
C CYS A 130 -19.17 -3.26 -2.76
N PHE A 131 -18.96 -4.58 -2.90
CA PHE A 131 -19.96 -5.50 -3.43
C PHE A 131 -20.63 -6.35 -2.35
N LYS A 132 -21.97 -6.43 -2.33
CA LYS A 132 -22.70 -7.26 -1.33
C LYS A 132 -22.50 -8.76 -1.55
N SER A 133 -22.46 -9.20 -2.81
CA SER A 133 -22.34 -10.61 -3.17
C SER A 133 -20.99 -11.19 -2.75
N LEU A 134 -21.01 -12.30 -2.00
CA LEU A 134 -19.78 -13.03 -1.62
C LEU A 134 -19.04 -13.57 -2.86
N LYS A 135 -19.77 -13.98 -3.90
CA LYS A 135 -19.20 -14.47 -5.15
C LYS A 135 -18.38 -13.37 -5.84
N THR A 136 -18.98 -12.19 -6.00
CA THR A 136 -18.30 -11.02 -6.62
C THR A 136 -17.12 -10.56 -5.77
N PHE A 137 -17.31 -10.46 -4.45
CA PHE A 137 -16.23 -10.16 -3.51
C PHE A 137 -15.04 -11.14 -3.70
N SER A 138 -15.30 -12.44 -3.69
CA SER A 138 -14.26 -13.48 -3.77
C SER A 138 -13.54 -13.45 -5.11
N LEU A 139 -14.26 -13.20 -6.21
CA LEU A 139 -13.68 -13.06 -7.54
C LEU A 139 -12.75 -11.84 -7.61
N LEU A 140 -13.21 -10.66 -7.14
CA LEU A 140 -12.42 -9.44 -7.15
C LEU A 140 -11.22 -9.53 -6.21
N PHE A 141 -11.38 -10.14 -5.04
CA PHE A 141 -10.28 -10.36 -4.10
C PHE A 141 -9.22 -11.32 -4.66
N ALA A 142 -9.65 -12.37 -5.37
CA ALA A 142 -8.75 -13.25 -6.12
C ALA A 142 -8.08 -12.54 -7.31
N GLY A 143 -8.79 -11.63 -7.99
CA GLY A 143 -8.20 -10.77 -9.03
C GLY A 143 -7.14 -9.82 -8.47
N LEU A 144 -7.42 -9.21 -7.32
CA LEU A 144 -6.50 -8.32 -6.62
C LEU A 144 -5.21 -9.03 -6.22
N ARG A 145 -5.26 -10.33 -5.87
CA ARG A 145 -4.05 -11.13 -5.69
C ARG A 145 -3.15 -11.07 -6.92
N TYR A 146 -3.69 -11.24 -8.13
CA TYR A 146 -2.88 -11.16 -9.35
C TYR A 146 -2.38 -9.75 -9.65
N ALA A 147 -3.13 -8.71 -9.28
CA ALA A 147 -2.66 -7.33 -9.37
C ALA A 147 -1.45 -7.09 -8.44
N VAL A 148 -1.49 -7.56 -7.19
CA VAL A 148 -0.35 -7.47 -6.26
C VAL A 148 0.85 -8.26 -6.79
N VAL A 149 0.62 -9.48 -7.28
CA VAL A 149 1.67 -10.30 -7.92
C VAL A 149 2.30 -9.58 -9.12
N TYR A 150 1.49 -8.96 -9.97
CA TYR A 150 1.96 -8.18 -11.10
C TYR A 150 2.82 -7.00 -10.68
N ILE A 151 2.44 -6.26 -9.62
CA ILE A 151 3.23 -5.12 -9.13
C ILE A 151 4.65 -5.55 -8.74
N TYR A 152 4.80 -6.58 -7.89
CA TYR A 152 6.13 -7.05 -7.47
C TYR A 152 6.92 -7.70 -8.60
N ALA A 153 6.27 -8.57 -9.40
CA ALA A 153 6.93 -9.23 -10.51
C ALA A 153 7.42 -8.23 -11.56
N SER A 154 6.59 -7.23 -11.91
CA SER A 154 6.98 -6.19 -12.86
C SER A 154 8.10 -5.31 -12.31
N ALA A 155 8.09 -4.97 -11.01
CA ALA A 155 9.17 -4.24 -10.36
C ALA A 155 10.51 -5.00 -10.48
N ALA A 156 10.51 -6.32 -10.25
CA ALA A 156 11.70 -7.15 -10.43
C ALA A 156 12.17 -7.17 -11.89
N ILE A 157 11.25 -7.43 -12.83
CA ILE A 157 11.55 -7.47 -14.27
C ILE A 157 12.16 -6.14 -14.72
N TRP A 158 11.60 -5.00 -14.31
CA TRP A 158 12.14 -3.68 -14.68
C TRP A 158 13.53 -3.39 -14.09
N LYS A 159 13.87 -3.95 -12.92
CA LYS A 159 15.23 -3.86 -12.37
C LYS A 159 16.21 -4.74 -13.14
N LEU A 160 15.78 -5.92 -13.57
CA LEU A 160 16.59 -6.83 -14.39
C LEU A 160 16.81 -6.28 -15.81
N VAL A 161 15.75 -5.81 -16.48
CA VAL A 161 15.80 -5.28 -17.84
C VAL A 161 16.67 -4.02 -17.94
N ARG A 162 16.62 -3.14 -16.93
CA ARG A 162 17.50 -1.96 -16.88
C ARG A 162 18.94 -2.29 -16.45
N GLY A 163 19.23 -3.55 -16.16
CA GLY A 163 20.55 -3.99 -15.70
C GLY A 163 20.94 -3.45 -14.32
N SER A 164 19.98 -3.00 -13.50
CA SER A 164 20.27 -2.38 -12.20
C SER A 164 21.04 -3.32 -11.27
N VAL A 165 20.76 -4.63 -11.33
CA VAL A 165 21.48 -5.65 -10.54
C VAL A 165 22.90 -5.91 -11.02
N PHE A 166 23.25 -5.50 -12.25
CA PHE A 166 24.57 -5.68 -12.84
C PHE A 166 25.38 -4.37 -12.84
N ASN A 167 24.78 -3.27 -12.38
CA ASN A 167 25.45 -1.99 -12.29
C ASN A 167 26.16 -1.88 -10.93
N ASP A 168 27.49 -1.92 -10.94
CA ASP A 168 28.30 -1.76 -9.76
C ASP A 168 28.03 -0.39 -9.11
N GLY A 169 27.90 -0.38 -7.78
CA GLY A 169 27.59 0.84 -7.02
C GLY A 169 26.12 1.28 -7.08
N GLN A 170 25.22 0.59 -7.78
CA GLN A 170 23.80 0.97 -7.83
C GLN A 170 23.15 1.05 -6.44
N MET A 171 23.45 0.07 -5.56
CA MET A 171 22.90 0.07 -4.21
C MET A 171 23.55 1.12 -3.32
N GLN A 172 24.86 1.35 -3.48
CA GLN A 172 25.57 2.42 -2.77
C GLN A 172 24.93 3.77 -3.12
N TRP A 173 24.74 4.04 -4.42
CA TRP A 173 24.09 5.25 -4.90
C TRP A 173 22.67 5.38 -4.35
N LEU A 174 21.88 4.30 -4.30
CA LEU A 174 20.54 4.32 -3.71
C LEU A 174 20.57 4.69 -2.22
N ILE A 175 21.50 4.13 -1.45
CA ILE A 175 21.65 4.47 -0.03
C ILE A 175 22.03 5.95 0.10
N GLU A 176 23.15 6.36 -0.51
CA GLU A 176 23.66 7.74 -0.41
C GLU A 176 22.62 8.78 -0.83
N HIS A 177 21.91 8.51 -1.94
CA HIS A 177 20.91 9.44 -2.47
C HIS A 177 19.67 9.56 -1.59
N ASN A 178 19.22 8.49 -0.93
CA ASN A 178 18.04 8.57 -0.04
C ASN A 178 18.37 9.18 1.33
N TYR A 179 19.63 9.15 1.77
CA TYR A 179 20.06 9.79 3.02
C TYR A 179 20.65 11.20 2.84
N VAL A 180 20.79 11.68 1.60
CA VAL A 180 21.50 12.94 1.29
C VAL A 180 20.91 14.15 2.03
N ASP A 181 19.58 14.26 2.09
CA ASP A 181 18.91 15.39 2.72
C ASP A 181 19.15 15.43 4.23
N ARG A 182 19.24 14.26 4.89
CA ARG A 182 19.55 14.16 6.32
C ARG A 182 21.00 14.55 6.60
N LEU A 183 21.92 14.06 5.76
CA LEU A 183 23.34 14.39 5.86
C LEU A 183 23.64 15.87 5.59
N ALA A 184 22.79 16.55 4.83
CA ALA A 184 22.93 17.97 4.53
C ALA A 184 22.52 18.89 5.70
N VAL A 185 21.87 18.36 6.75
CA VAL A 185 21.47 19.14 7.92
C VAL A 185 22.68 19.37 8.82
N ASP A 186 23.05 20.63 9.03
CA ASP A 186 24.16 21.01 9.91
C ASP A 186 23.97 20.46 11.33
N GLY A 187 25.00 19.77 11.84
CA GLY A 187 24.99 19.17 13.18
C GLY A 187 24.16 17.89 13.29
N TYR A 188 23.69 17.31 12.19
CA TYR A 188 23.04 16.02 12.20
C TYR A 188 24.04 14.89 12.50
N GLU A 189 23.79 14.15 13.58
CA GLU A 189 24.58 12.97 13.94
C GLU A 189 23.84 11.70 13.54
N LEU A 190 24.53 10.81 12.82
CA LEU A 190 23.97 9.54 12.41
C LEU A 190 23.67 8.66 13.61
N GLY A 191 22.44 8.14 13.68
CA GLY A 191 22.10 7.10 14.63
C GLY A 191 22.89 5.81 14.38
N PHE A 192 22.88 4.90 15.35
CA PHE A 192 23.56 3.60 15.23
C PHE A 192 23.19 2.84 13.95
N PHE A 193 21.89 2.77 13.62
CA PHE A 193 21.42 2.08 12.43
C PHE A 193 21.86 2.76 11.15
N GLU A 194 21.74 4.09 11.07
CA GLU A 194 22.12 4.86 9.88
C GLU A 194 23.62 4.76 9.62
N ASN A 195 24.44 4.83 10.68
CA ASN A 195 25.87 4.57 10.58
C ASN A 195 26.13 3.16 10.05
N ALA A 196 25.44 2.12 10.55
CA ALA A 196 25.60 0.76 10.03
C ALA A 196 25.24 0.64 8.54
N ILE A 197 24.21 1.35 8.06
CA ILE A 197 23.82 1.38 6.64
C ILE A 197 24.85 2.13 5.79
N PHE A 198 25.39 3.25 6.27
CA PHE A 198 26.50 3.95 5.62
C PHE A 198 27.78 3.12 5.59
N GLN A 199 28.07 2.36 6.65
CA GLN A 199 29.18 1.41 6.61
C GLN A 199 28.93 0.35 5.54
N LEU A 200 27.71 -0.18 5.42
CA LEU A 200 27.35 -1.13 4.37
C LEU A 200 27.54 -0.55 2.97
N SER A 201 27.24 0.74 2.74
CA SER A 201 27.45 1.40 1.44
C SER A 201 28.93 1.54 1.07
N ASN A 202 29.83 1.54 2.06
CA ASN A 202 31.29 1.52 1.85
C ASN A 202 31.84 0.14 1.49
N TYR A 203 31.01 -0.92 1.48
CA TYR A 203 31.39 -2.27 1.04
C TYR A 203 30.64 -2.65 -0.25
N PRO A 204 31.18 -2.31 -1.44
CA PRO A 204 30.47 -2.46 -2.72
C PRO A 204 29.89 -3.86 -2.96
N THR A 205 30.67 -4.90 -2.64
CA THR A 205 30.23 -6.30 -2.79
C THR A 205 29.01 -6.61 -1.92
N LEU A 206 29.00 -6.17 -0.66
CA LEU A 206 27.87 -6.41 0.25
C LEU A 206 26.65 -5.61 -0.18
N SER A 207 26.82 -4.37 -0.64
CA SER A 207 25.71 -3.56 -1.18
C SER A 207 25.11 -4.22 -2.44
N SER A 208 25.95 -4.73 -3.36
CA SER A 208 25.47 -5.45 -4.55
C SER A 208 24.72 -6.73 -4.19
N ILE A 209 25.22 -7.51 -3.21
CA ILE A 209 24.51 -8.69 -2.69
C ILE A 209 23.14 -8.29 -2.12
N ALA A 210 23.06 -7.22 -1.34
CA ALA A 210 21.80 -6.73 -0.79
C ALA A 210 20.79 -6.37 -1.88
N LEU A 211 21.23 -5.71 -2.96
CA LEU A 211 20.38 -5.39 -4.11
C LEU A 211 19.89 -6.66 -4.80
N ILE A 212 20.77 -7.63 -5.06
CA ILE A 212 20.41 -8.91 -5.69
C ILE A 212 19.37 -9.65 -4.84
N ILE A 213 19.56 -9.69 -3.51
CA ILE A 213 18.58 -10.29 -2.59
C ILE A 213 17.24 -9.57 -2.69
N GLY A 214 17.23 -8.24 -2.67
CA GLY A 214 16.00 -7.45 -2.82
C GLY A 214 15.26 -7.76 -4.13
N VAL A 215 15.96 -7.80 -5.26
CA VAL A 215 15.37 -8.16 -6.56
C VAL A 215 14.89 -9.61 -6.58
N ALA A 216 15.62 -10.54 -5.97
CA ALA A 216 15.21 -11.94 -5.86
C ALA A 216 13.94 -12.11 -5.01
N MET A 217 13.79 -11.33 -3.94
CA MET A 217 12.58 -11.30 -3.12
C MET A 217 11.36 -10.83 -3.93
N GLU A 218 11.50 -9.75 -4.70
CA GLU A 218 10.43 -9.29 -5.60
C GLU A 218 10.13 -10.33 -6.71
N ALA A 219 11.17 -10.89 -7.34
CA ALA A 219 11.04 -11.89 -8.41
C ALA A 219 10.33 -13.17 -7.94
N SER A 220 10.44 -13.52 -6.65
CA SER A 220 9.74 -14.68 -6.07
C SER A 220 8.22 -14.62 -6.25
N PHE A 221 7.64 -13.42 -6.37
CA PHE A 221 6.21 -13.25 -6.62
C PHE A 221 5.77 -13.80 -7.98
N LEU A 222 6.68 -14.00 -8.95
CA LEU A 222 6.36 -14.66 -10.23
C LEU A 222 5.74 -16.05 -10.03
N VAL A 223 6.16 -16.78 -8.98
CA VAL A 223 5.62 -18.11 -8.66
C VAL A 223 4.12 -18.05 -8.40
N ALA A 224 3.61 -16.94 -7.87
CA ALA A 224 2.19 -16.79 -7.57
C ALA A 224 1.29 -16.63 -8.81
N PHE A 225 1.83 -16.39 -10.01
CA PHE A 225 1.02 -16.51 -11.24
C PHE A 225 0.59 -17.96 -11.50
N PHE A 226 1.43 -18.92 -11.13
CA PHE A 226 1.24 -20.33 -11.48
C PHE A 226 0.61 -21.16 -10.35
N THR A 227 0.81 -20.76 -9.09
CA THR A 227 0.34 -21.55 -7.95
C THR A 227 0.03 -20.71 -6.72
N ARG A 228 -0.86 -21.21 -5.86
CA ARG A 228 -1.15 -20.65 -4.53
C ARG A 228 -0.38 -21.34 -3.40
N LYS A 229 0.39 -22.39 -3.70
CA LYS A 229 1.08 -23.22 -2.69
C LYS A 229 2.04 -22.39 -1.82
N PHE A 230 2.62 -21.34 -2.39
CA PHE A 230 3.65 -20.52 -1.74
C PHE A 230 3.14 -19.19 -1.19
N ASP A 231 1.83 -18.92 -1.28
CA ASP A 231 1.22 -17.64 -0.88
C ASP A 231 1.62 -17.19 0.55
N ARG A 232 1.75 -18.14 1.49
CA ARG A 232 2.20 -17.85 2.87
C ARG A 232 3.64 -17.35 2.94
N TYR A 233 4.53 -17.96 2.17
CA TYR A 233 5.93 -17.53 2.10
C TYR A 233 6.03 -16.18 1.41
N LEU A 234 5.19 -15.89 0.41
CA LEU A 234 5.15 -14.59 -0.26
C LEU A 234 4.67 -13.46 0.66
N ILE A 235 3.76 -13.74 1.62
CA ILE A 235 3.42 -12.77 2.67
C ILE A 235 4.67 -12.42 3.48
N LEU A 236 5.39 -13.44 3.97
CA LEU A 236 6.60 -13.23 4.76
C LEU A 236 7.67 -12.49 3.95
N ILE A 237 7.96 -12.95 2.73
CA ILE A 237 8.93 -12.31 1.83
C ILE A 237 8.54 -10.86 1.56
N GLY A 238 7.26 -10.57 1.28
CA GLY A 238 6.79 -9.21 1.01
C GLY A 238 6.96 -8.27 2.22
N VAL A 239 6.59 -8.72 3.42
CA VAL A 239 6.76 -7.94 4.66
C VAL A 239 8.24 -7.73 4.97
N THR A 240 9.05 -8.78 4.89
CA THR A 240 10.51 -8.70 5.09
C THR A 240 11.14 -7.77 4.06
N PHE A 241 10.75 -7.84 2.78
CA PHE A 241 11.25 -6.98 1.72
C PHE A 241 10.96 -5.51 2.02
N HIS A 242 9.72 -5.17 2.40
CA HIS A 242 9.39 -3.80 2.80
C HIS A 242 10.17 -3.35 4.02
N LEU A 243 10.29 -4.19 5.06
CA LEU A 243 11.03 -3.84 6.28
C LEU A 243 12.51 -3.56 5.97
N ILE A 244 13.15 -4.44 5.19
CA ILE A 244 14.53 -4.27 4.75
C ILE A 244 14.65 -3.01 3.90
N THR A 245 13.71 -2.74 2.99
CA THR A 245 13.75 -1.54 2.14
C THR A 245 13.63 -0.25 2.94
N THR A 246 12.75 -0.22 3.95
CA THR A 246 12.64 0.91 4.88
C THR A 246 13.95 1.14 5.63
N ILE A 247 14.63 0.08 6.07
CA ILE A 247 15.86 0.20 6.85
C ILE A 247 17.06 0.54 5.97
N LEU A 248 17.21 -0.11 4.81
CA LEU A 248 18.38 0.04 3.95
C LEU A 248 18.35 1.31 3.11
N VAL A 249 17.16 1.68 2.62
CA VAL A 249 17.03 2.71 1.58
C VAL A 249 16.13 3.87 2.00
N ASP A 250 15.70 3.89 3.27
CA ASP A 250 14.80 4.90 3.84
C ASP A 250 13.45 5.08 3.11
N VAL A 251 13.03 4.07 2.34
CA VAL A 251 11.73 4.10 1.65
C VAL A 251 10.73 3.20 2.37
N SER A 252 9.79 3.83 3.07
CA SER A 252 8.74 3.11 3.79
C SER A 252 7.57 2.72 2.88
N PHE A 253 7.23 1.43 2.89
CA PHE A 253 6.03 0.86 2.26
C PHE A 253 5.05 0.29 3.29
N LEU A 254 5.10 0.77 4.55
CA LEU A 254 4.31 0.23 5.65
C LEU A 254 2.82 0.15 5.27
N GLN A 255 2.28 1.22 4.68
CA GLN A 255 0.86 1.31 4.31
C GLN A 255 0.43 0.16 3.39
N LEU A 256 1.33 -0.39 2.58
CA LEU A 256 1.06 -1.47 1.62
C LEU A 256 1.02 -2.86 2.25
N TRP A 257 1.42 -3.04 3.51
CA TRP A 257 1.49 -4.37 4.14
C TRP A 257 0.13 -5.07 4.14
N ILE A 258 -0.95 -4.30 4.24
CA ILE A 258 -2.32 -4.80 4.20
C ILE A 258 -2.66 -5.49 2.87
N LEU A 259 -1.97 -5.16 1.77
CA LEU A 259 -2.17 -5.80 0.48
C LEU A 259 -1.81 -7.28 0.53
N PHE A 260 -0.88 -7.71 1.39
CA PHE A 260 -0.50 -9.11 1.49
C PHE A 260 -1.64 -10.02 2.02
N LEU A 261 -2.73 -9.46 2.56
CA LEU A 261 -3.92 -10.23 2.91
C LEU A 261 -4.58 -10.90 1.70
N VAL A 262 -4.31 -10.45 0.47
CA VAL A 262 -4.85 -11.06 -0.76
C VAL A 262 -4.33 -12.46 -1.04
N PHE A 263 -3.23 -12.84 -0.39
CA PHE A 263 -2.66 -14.18 -0.42
C PHE A 263 -3.38 -15.15 0.52
N ILE A 264 -4.37 -14.68 1.29
CA ILE A 264 -5.31 -15.56 1.99
C ILE A 264 -6.23 -16.23 0.95
N PRO A 265 -6.32 -17.57 0.90
CA PRO A 265 -7.14 -18.26 -0.09
C PRO A 265 -8.60 -17.83 -0.04
N SER A 266 -9.15 -17.39 -1.18
CA SER A 266 -10.53 -16.88 -1.31
C SER A 266 -11.60 -17.90 -0.89
N ASP A 267 -11.33 -19.20 -1.07
CA ASP A 267 -12.19 -20.32 -0.67
C ASP A 267 -12.34 -20.48 0.85
N ARG A 268 -11.40 -19.91 1.63
CA ARG A 268 -11.44 -19.83 3.09
C ARG A 268 -12.16 -18.59 3.61
N ILE A 269 -12.62 -17.71 2.71
CA ILE A 269 -13.40 -16.54 3.08
C ILE A 269 -14.88 -16.91 3.14
N THR A 270 -15.44 -16.91 4.34
CA THR A 270 -16.83 -17.33 4.58
C THR A 270 -17.73 -16.15 4.92
N SER A 271 -19.03 -16.30 4.65
CA SER A 271 -20.06 -15.37 5.13
C SER A 271 -20.40 -15.58 6.62
N SER A 272 -20.14 -16.77 7.17
CA SER A 272 -20.45 -17.17 8.53
C SER A 272 -19.51 -18.28 9.03
N PRO A 273 -19.07 -18.24 10.32
CA PRO A 273 -18.24 -19.28 10.92
C PRO A 273 -18.84 -20.69 10.88
N LYS A 274 -20.17 -20.80 10.79
CA LYS A 274 -20.89 -22.09 10.84
C LYS A 274 -20.78 -22.94 9.57
N THR A 275 -20.20 -22.41 8.49
CA THR A 275 -20.12 -23.12 7.19
C THR A 275 -18.99 -24.15 7.11
N TRP A 276 -17.97 -24.06 7.98
CA TRP A 276 -16.86 -25.01 8.01
C TRP A 276 -17.30 -26.44 8.37
N TRP A 277 -18.12 -26.59 9.41
CA TRP A 277 -18.64 -27.89 9.87
C TRP A 277 -19.39 -28.67 8.78
N ARG A 278 -20.06 -27.96 7.87
CA ARG A 278 -20.79 -28.59 6.75
C ARG A 278 -19.87 -29.03 5.61
N ARG A 279 -18.70 -28.40 5.41
CA ARG A 279 -17.70 -28.89 4.43
C ARG A 279 -16.99 -30.12 4.96
N ALA A 280 -16.61 -30.12 6.24
CA ALA A 280 -16.02 -31.29 6.88
C ALA A 280 -16.95 -32.53 6.83
N GLN A 281 -18.27 -32.32 6.89
CA GLN A 281 -19.26 -33.40 6.73
C GLN A 281 -19.51 -33.85 5.28
N ALA A 282 -19.09 -33.06 4.28
CA ALA A 282 -19.23 -33.40 2.87
C ALA A 282 -17.97 -34.06 2.27
N GLU A 283 -16.86 -34.01 3.00
CA GLU A 283 -15.57 -34.65 2.64
C GLU A 283 -15.37 -36.02 3.32
N HIS A 284 -16.37 -36.49 4.07
CA HIS A 284 -16.46 -37.83 4.66
C HIS A 284 -17.65 -38.59 4.07
#